data_AF-A0A534QDA6-F1
#
_entry.id   AF-A0A534QDA6-F1
#
_cell.length_a   1.000
_cell.length_b   1.000
_cell.length_c   1.000
_cell.angle_alpha   90.00
_cell.angle_beta   90.00
_cell.angle_gamma   90.00
#
_symmetry.space_group_name_H-M   'P 1'
#
loop_
_entity.id
_entity.type
_entity.pdbx_description
1 polymer ?
#
loop_
_entity_poly.entity_id
_entity_poly.type
_entity_poly.pdbx_seq_one_letter_code
_entity_poly.pdbx_strand_id
1 'polypeptide(L)'
;MRSGVRRRRRARAGQLSTPRGDRRHHPALGRRRPPAVVSRSRSASRSRSLPLRRTPVDRRLRALRRQRGALRQRPALPPLGGGGRPRRRAAHAPPAGARGSGVRSLGRRDGRAGHVGRDARRAREALPPLGQPRVRRRGRRRRLRARRARRRTCDGLSARRARDAPRPLRRESQRAARHGPRPGGDPAVLRGPRGAGGLDPGLPRAAAAGAEPPVPSRGRVRRIVWVLLALAVGVIVASALALRSRAVQDALVSRIARRRIGRNTSALLAPDALRVLLCGTSSPIPSRERAEACTAVFAGGHLWIVDTGPGSWRTLALRRVRGEAVGAVFLTHFHSDHIGELGEFNLQTWAAGRPGPLRVYGPAGVTDVVRGFTQAYADDTRFRIAHHGAALLPPERSTMAAMPVVLEGADAARILDEDGVVVTAFAVAHDPVKPAFGYRFDYGGRSVVVSGDTRPCPNLVTQARGADVLVHEAQANALVRIMEEAARDTGESRVAKILGDIPSYHSDPADVAREAVTAGVRLLVLTHFTPPPDNEVLRRIFRRDVEAVPPHGLVLGEDGTLVVLPTGSDVVQVSRLDP
;
A
#
# COMPACT_ATOMS: atom_id res chain seq x y z
N MET A 1 31.02 -20.77 47.30
CA MET A 1 32.38 -20.65 47.90
C MET A 1 33.20 -19.74 46.98
N ARG A 2 33.92 -18.70 47.43
CA ARG A 2 35.26 -18.73 48.08
C ARG A 2 36.26 -19.67 47.38
N SER A 3 37.50 -19.30 47.02
CA SER A 3 38.18 -18.00 46.72
C SER A 3 39.67 -18.27 46.45
N GLY A 4 40.31 -17.66 45.44
CA GLY A 4 41.71 -17.94 45.04
C GLY A 4 42.66 -16.73 44.89
N VAL A 5 43.35 -16.37 45.98
CA VAL A 5 44.77 -15.90 46.09
C VAL A 5 45.46 -15.41 44.79
N ARG A 6 45.77 -14.10 44.55
CA ARG A 6 46.63 -13.07 45.20
C ARG A 6 48.07 -12.86 44.60
N ARG A 7 48.22 -11.76 43.84
CA ARG A 7 49.30 -10.73 43.83
C ARG A 7 50.81 -11.06 43.68
N ARG A 8 51.43 -10.48 42.61
CA ARG A 8 52.70 -9.68 42.50
C ARG A 8 52.87 -9.32 40.99
N ARG A 9 53.19 -8.12 40.44
CA ARG A 9 53.53 -6.71 40.82
C ARG A 9 55.03 -6.32 40.85
N ARG A 10 55.35 -5.19 40.16
CA ARG A 10 56.65 -4.57 39.74
C ARG A 10 57.17 -5.12 38.38
N ALA A 11 57.60 -4.37 37.34
CA ALA A 11 57.76 -2.94 36.97
C ALA A 11 59.22 -2.40 36.82
N ARG A 12 59.41 -1.51 35.82
CA ARG A 12 60.66 -0.89 35.25
C ARG A 12 61.43 -1.76 34.24
N ALA A 13 62.35 -1.23 33.41
CA ALA A 13 62.29 -0.12 32.40
C ALA A 13 63.71 0.25 31.90
N GLY A 14 63.93 0.32 30.58
CA GLY A 14 65.18 0.77 29.93
C GLY A 14 66.33 -0.28 29.90
N GLN A 15 67.37 -0.15 29.05
CA GLN A 15 67.52 0.67 27.83
C GLN A 15 68.76 0.18 27.01
N LEU A 16 68.82 0.51 25.71
CA LEU A 16 70.02 0.56 24.82
C LEU A 16 70.87 -0.71 24.55
N SER A 17 71.08 -1.01 23.26
CA SER A 17 72.40 -1.35 22.66
C SER A 17 72.33 -1.44 21.12
N THR A 18 73.24 -0.77 20.42
CA THR A 18 73.55 -0.96 18.97
C THR A 18 75.06 -0.78 18.73
N PRO A 19 75.63 -1.52 17.77
CA PRO A 19 76.38 -0.93 16.64
C PRO A 19 76.02 -1.65 15.31
N ARG A 20 76.48 -1.30 14.10
CA ARG A 20 77.38 -0.26 13.49
C ARG A 20 76.77 0.02 12.10
N GLY A 21 76.73 1.26 11.57
CA GLY A 21 77.85 1.91 10.85
C GLY A 21 77.74 1.67 9.33
N ASP A 22 78.06 2.61 8.42
CA ASP A 22 78.55 3.99 8.55
C ASP A 22 78.29 4.77 7.22
N ARG A 23 78.27 6.12 7.29
CA ARG A 23 78.29 7.12 6.18
C ARG A 23 76.96 7.31 5.41
N ARG A 24 76.57 8.49 4.89
CA ARG A 24 76.84 9.95 5.12
C ARG A 24 75.76 10.75 4.31
N HIS A 25 75.66 12.08 4.22
CA HIS A 25 76.50 13.22 4.63
C HIS A 25 75.63 14.41 5.12
N HIS A 26 76.25 15.58 5.36
CA HIS A 26 75.67 16.87 5.76
C HIS A 26 76.46 18.02 5.08
N PRO A 27 76.13 19.35 5.20
CA PRO A 27 75.33 20.05 6.23
C PRO A 27 74.04 20.70 5.61
N ALA A 28 73.41 21.82 6.02
CA ALA A 28 73.77 22.90 6.96
C ALA A 28 72.58 23.60 7.68
N LEU A 29 72.88 24.74 8.31
CA LEU A 29 72.14 25.49 9.33
C LEU A 29 71.49 26.80 8.82
N GLY A 30 70.45 27.30 9.51
CA GLY A 30 70.03 28.71 9.42
C GLY A 30 68.82 29.09 10.29
N ARG A 31 68.99 30.01 11.26
CA ARG A 31 67.90 30.62 12.06
C ARG A 31 67.78 32.12 11.74
N ARG A 32 66.56 32.68 11.71
CA ARG A 32 66.25 34.10 12.02
C ARG A 32 64.74 34.33 12.25
N ARG A 33 64.40 35.42 12.96
CA ARG A 33 63.04 36.01 13.03
C ARG A 33 63.02 37.36 12.22
N PRO A 34 62.10 38.32 12.41
CA PRO A 34 61.24 38.84 11.35
C PRO A 34 61.61 40.28 10.90
N PRO A 35 60.79 40.89 10.05
CA PRO A 35 60.44 42.31 10.25
C PRO A 35 58.92 42.56 10.18
N ALA A 36 58.50 43.83 10.27
CA ALA A 36 57.11 44.24 10.49
C ALA A 36 56.67 45.44 9.62
N VAL A 37 55.33 45.60 9.51
CA VAL A 37 54.53 46.82 9.33
C VAL A 37 55.11 47.99 8.50
N VAL A 38 54.37 48.34 7.42
CA VAL A 38 54.16 49.74 6.99
C VAL A 38 52.64 49.97 6.85
N SER A 39 52.17 51.22 6.91
CA SER A 39 50.76 51.58 7.11
C SER A 39 50.26 52.74 6.23
N ARG A 40 48.96 53.08 6.37
CA ARG A 40 48.16 54.17 5.76
C ARG A 40 47.28 53.72 4.58
N SER A 41 46.09 54.29 4.35
CA SER A 41 45.37 55.39 5.03
C SER A 41 43.85 55.10 5.18
N ARG A 42 43.15 55.94 5.96
CA ARG A 42 41.68 55.89 6.11
C ARG A 42 40.97 56.57 4.94
N SER A 43 39.81 56.06 4.56
CA SER A 43 38.64 56.91 4.28
C SER A 43 37.39 56.26 4.92
N ALA A 44 36.34 57.04 5.16
CA ALA A 44 35.13 56.55 5.80
C ALA A 44 33.89 57.13 5.12
N SER A 45 32.93 56.27 4.76
CA SER A 45 31.60 56.67 4.29
C SER A 45 30.54 56.12 5.24
N ARG A 46 29.81 57.02 5.90
CA ARG A 46 28.59 56.67 6.63
C ARG A 46 27.42 56.63 5.63
N SER A 47 26.83 55.46 5.39
CA SER A 47 25.50 55.37 4.77
C SER A 47 24.43 55.19 5.86
N ARG A 48 23.28 55.85 5.68
CA ARG A 48 22.28 56.05 6.75
C ARG A 48 21.40 54.82 6.95
N SER A 49 21.18 54.44 8.21
CA SER A 49 20.11 53.51 8.61
C SER A 49 18.73 54.15 8.35
N LEU A 50 17.96 53.58 7.42
CA LEU A 50 16.54 53.92 7.24
C LEU A 50 15.66 53.03 8.13
N PRO A 51 14.59 53.57 8.75
CA PRO A 51 13.71 52.79 9.62
C PRO A 51 12.77 51.88 8.82
N LEU A 52 12.82 50.57 9.08
CA LEU A 52 11.89 49.61 8.52
C LEU A 52 10.44 49.93 8.94
N ARG A 53 9.55 50.13 7.97
CA ARG A 53 8.10 50.29 8.21
C ARG A 53 7.53 49.00 8.79
N ARG A 54 6.94 49.07 9.99
CA ARG A 54 6.21 47.95 10.61
C ARG A 54 5.00 47.55 9.76
N THR A 55 4.83 46.26 9.52
CA THR A 55 3.71 45.71 8.74
C THR A 55 2.43 45.56 9.60
N PRO A 56 1.23 45.38 8.99
CA PRO A 56 -0.04 45.41 9.73
C PRO A 56 -0.27 44.30 10.78
N VAL A 57 0.59 43.27 10.83
CA VAL A 57 0.40 42.06 11.63
C VAL A 57 0.48 42.34 13.15
N ASP A 58 1.42 43.19 13.58
CA ASP A 58 1.67 43.50 14.99
C ASP A 58 0.45 44.09 15.74
N ARG A 59 -0.45 44.79 15.03
CA ARG A 59 -1.66 45.37 15.64
C ARG A 59 -2.68 44.31 16.05
N ARG A 60 -2.75 43.15 15.37
CA ARG A 60 -3.72 42.08 15.72
C ARG A 60 -3.29 41.26 16.94
N LEU A 61 -1.98 40.98 17.10
CA LEU A 61 -1.48 40.18 18.23
C LEU A 61 -1.64 40.88 19.59
N ARG A 62 -1.57 42.22 19.65
CA ARG A 62 -1.84 42.97 20.89
C ARG A 62 -3.31 43.02 21.29
N ALA A 63 -4.25 42.89 20.34
CA ALA A 63 -5.68 42.84 20.65
C ALA A 63 -6.06 41.50 21.31
N LEU A 64 -5.63 40.37 20.72
CA LEU A 64 -5.95 39.02 21.21
C LEU A 64 -5.39 38.73 22.62
N ARG A 65 -4.25 39.33 22.99
CA ARG A 65 -3.71 39.21 24.36
C ARG A 65 -4.55 39.94 25.42
N ARG A 66 -5.40 40.92 25.07
CA ARG A 66 -6.28 41.60 26.04
C ARG A 66 -7.59 40.84 26.30
N GLN A 67 -8.14 40.11 25.32
CA GLN A 67 -9.36 39.32 25.54
C GLN A 67 -9.15 38.09 26.45
N ARG A 68 -7.95 37.49 26.48
CA ARG A 68 -7.65 36.33 27.36
C ARG A 68 -7.57 36.67 28.86
N GLY A 69 -7.61 37.95 29.25
CA GLY A 69 -7.58 38.37 30.67
C GLY A 69 -8.93 38.35 31.39
N ALA A 70 -10.05 38.31 30.65
CA ALA A 70 -11.39 38.58 31.20
C ALA A 70 -12.23 37.33 31.55
N LEU A 71 -11.64 36.12 31.53
CA LEU A 71 -12.34 34.85 31.78
C LEU A 71 -11.69 34.00 32.88
N ARG A 72 -11.47 34.62 34.05
CA ARG A 72 -11.15 33.93 35.32
C ARG A 72 -11.79 34.64 36.52
N GLN A 73 -13.06 34.31 36.81
CA GLN A 73 -13.71 34.38 38.14
C GLN A 73 -15.21 34.07 38.05
N ARG A 74 -15.63 32.89 38.55
CA ARG A 74 -16.94 32.63 39.18
C ARG A 74 -16.79 31.46 40.16
N PRO A 75 -17.57 31.41 41.26
CA PRO A 75 -17.31 30.52 42.40
C PRO A 75 -17.88 29.11 42.23
N ALA A 76 -17.46 28.20 43.13
CA ALA A 76 -17.94 26.83 43.23
C ALA A 76 -19.26 26.70 44.03
N LEU A 77 -19.90 25.53 43.95
CA LEU A 77 -21.04 25.12 44.77
C LEU A 77 -20.71 23.79 45.50
N PRO A 78 -21.33 23.52 46.67
CA PRO A 78 -20.94 22.44 47.57
C PRO A 78 -21.47 21.05 47.17
N PRO A 79 -20.88 19.95 47.71
CA PRO A 79 -21.31 18.59 47.42
C PRO A 79 -22.54 18.16 48.23
N LEU A 80 -23.31 17.22 47.68
CA LEU A 80 -24.27 16.37 48.40
C LEU A 80 -23.93 14.90 48.10
N GLY A 81 -24.02 14.03 49.10
CA GLY A 81 -23.74 12.60 48.97
C GLY A 81 -24.86 11.74 49.57
N GLY A 82 -24.63 10.42 49.69
CA GLY A 82 -25.38 9.59 50.64
C GLY A 82 -26.47 8.64 50.11
N GLY A 83 -26.08 7.67 49.26
CA GLY A 83 -26.68 6.32 49.27
C GLY A 83 -28.11 6.11 48.76
N GLY A 84 -28.63 4.88 48.95
CA GLY A 84 -30.06 4.54 48.76
C GLY A 84 -30.46 3.88 47.43
N ARG A 85 -30.33 2.54 47.32
CA ARG A 85 -31.20 1.68 46.49
C ARG A 85 -32.30 1.11 47.41
N PRO A 86 -33.56 0.91 46.98
CA PRO A 86 -33.85 -0.28 46.15
C PRO A 86 -35.08 -0.28 45.19
N ARG A 87 -34.94 -1.12 44.14
CA ARG A 87 -35.94 -2.05 43.55
C ARG A 87 -37.37 -1.60 43.10
N ARG A 88 -37.58 -1.82 41.78
CA ARG A 88 -38.66 -2.59 41.10
C ARG A 88 -39.97 -1.92 40.63
N ARG A 89 -40.28 -2.27 39.35
CA ARG A 89 -41.58 -2.56 38.70
C ARG A 89 -42.49 -1.42 38.18
N ALA A 90 -42.45 -1.29 36.85
CA ALA A 90 -43.55 -1.59 35.91
C ALA A 90 -44.67 -0.56 35.59
N ALA A 91 -44.64 -0.15 34.32
CA ALA A 91 -45.76 -0.15 33.36
C ALA A 91 -46.76 1.04 33.26
N HIS A 92 -47.36 1.09 32.06
CA HIS A 92 -48.43 1.97 31.56
C HIS A 92 -48.13 3.45 31.29
N ALA A 93 -48.97 4.03 30.44
CA ALA A 93 -48.76 5.27 29.69
C ALA A 93 -50.11 6.03 29.48
N PRO A 94 -50.21 7.04 28.60
CA PRO A 94 -50.69 8.39 28.93
C PRO A 94 -52.23 8.59 28.84
N PRO A 95 -52.73 9.82 29.09
CA PRO A 95 -53.14 10.64 27.92
C PRO A 95 -52.79 12.16 28.03
N ALA A 96 -53.22 12.92 27.01
CA ALA A 96 -52.93 14.34 26.76
C ALA A 96 -53.89 15.35 27.46
N GLY A 97 -53.66 16.68 27.34
CA GLY A 97 -54.58 17.68 27.95
C GLY A 97 -54.33 19.20 27.77
N ALA A 98 -54.23 19.69 26.53
CA ALA A 98 -54.53 21.06 26.02
C ALA A 98 -54.85 22.31 26.94
N ARG A 99 -54.17 23.44 26.61
CA ARG A 99 -54.67 24.85 26.39
C ARG A 99 -55.06 25.82 27.55
N GLY A 100 -54.47 27.03 27.46
CA GLY A 100 -55.09 28.35 27.77
C GLY A 100 -55.04 28.85 29.22
N SER A 101 -55.24 30.14 29.55
CA SER A 101 -55.19 31.40 28.76
C SER A 101 -55.40 32.65 29.66
N GLY A 102 -54.78 33.80 29.37
CA GLY A 102 -54.97 35.09 30.09
C GLY A 102 -53.61 35.75 30.44
N VAL A 103 -53.21 36.99 30.06
CA VAL A 103 -53.83 38.30 29.71
C VAL A 103 -53.98 39.27 30.88
N ARG A 104 -53.00 40.19 31.01
CA ARG A 104 -53.03 41.63 31.39
C ARG A 104 -51.55 42.06 31.59
N SER A 105 -50.91 43.00 30.88
CA SER A 105 -51.24 44.35 30.38
C SER A 105 -51.16 45.47 31.43
N LEU A 106 -50.08 46.26 31.43
CA LEU A 106 -50.05 47.74 31.33
C LEU A 106 -48.62 48.29 31.55
N GLY A 107 -48.34 49.49 31.00
CA GLY A 107 -47.04 50.18 31.11
C GLY A 107 -46.67 50.89 29.81
N ARG A 108 -46.91 52.21 29.72
CA ARG A 108 -46.78 53.00 28.47
C ARG A 108 -46.32 54.44 28.76
N ARG A 109 -45.26 54.89 28.06
CA ARG A 109 -44.94 56.26 27.60
C ARG A 109 -43.66 56.16 26.74
N ASP A 110 -43.61 56.60 25.47
CA ASP A 110 -43.69 57.97 24.90
C ASP A 110 -42.44 58.80 25.24
N GLY A 111 -41.69 59.43 24.32
CA GLY A 111 -41.60 59.37 22.84
C GLY A 111 -40.10 59.57 22.46
N ARG A 112 -39.62 59.87 21.24
CA ARG A 112 -40.07 60.20 19.85
C ARG A 112 -38.96 59.65 18.91
N ALA A 113 -38.93 59.65 17.56
CA ALA A 113 -39.82 59.77 16.39
C ALA A 113 -39.00 60.43 15.25
N GLY A 114 -38.98 59.87 14.03
CA GLY A 114 -38.03 60.22 12.95
C GLY A 114 -37.58 58.98 12.14
N HIS A 115 -38.38 58.28 11.30
CA HIS A 115 -39.03 58.67 10.03
C HIS A 115 -38.00 58.90 8.87
N VAL A 116 -38.02 58.26 7.68
CA VAL A 116 -38.92 57.24 7.04
C VAL A 116 -38.15 56.36 6.02
N GLY A 117 -38.56 55.08 5.87
CA GLY A 117 -38.63 54.39 4.56
C GLY A 117 -37.50 53.42 4.17
N ARG A 118 -37.74 52.35 3.41
CA ARG A 118 -39.03 51.76 2.93
C ARG A 118 -38.88 50.24 2.71
N ASP A 119 -40.02 49.54 2.84
CA ASP A 119 -40.38 48.24 2.26
C ASP A 119 -39.39 47.06 2.22
N ALA A 120 -39.70 46.04 3.04
CA ALA A 120 -39.28 44.65 2.83
C ALA A 120 -40.50 43.71 2.94
N ARG A 121 -41.00 43.21 1.81
CA ARG A 121 -42.09 42.21 1.75
C ARG A 121 -41.65 40.97 0.96
N ARG A 122 -41.93 39.80 1.56
CA ARG A 122 -42.05 38.47 0.92
C ARG A 122 -40.87 37.96 0.07
N ALA A 123 -40.14 37.00 0.64
CA ALA A 123 -40.03 35.68 0.02
C ALA A 123 -39.75 34.61 1.10
N ARG A 124 -40.53 33.52 1.09
CA ARG A 124 -40.15 32.22 1.66
C ARG A 124 -40.41 31.22 0.54
N GLU A 125 -39.37 30.68 -0.06
CA GLU A 125 -39.48 29.59 -1.03
C GLU A 125 -38.94 28.30 -0.42
N ALA A 126 -39.58 27.18 -0.77
CA ALA A 126 -39.25 25.87 -0.24
C ALA A 126 -38.38 25.09 -1.24
N LEU A 127 -37.43 24.29 -0.73
CA LEU A 127 -36.65 23.40 -1.59
C LEU A 127 -37.54 22.27 -2.16
N PRO A 128 -37.50 22.00 -3.47
CA PRO A 128 -38.14 20.82 -4.05
C PRO A 128 -37.32 19.54 -3.77
N PRO A 129 -37.96 18.35 -3.69
CA PRO A 129 -37.28 17.10 -3.40
C PRO A 129 -36.50 16.53 -4.59
N LEU A 130 -35.42 15.80 -4.30
CA LEU A 130 -34.55 15.15 -5.31
C LEU A 130 -35.26 13.99 -6.03
N GLY A 131 -35.39 14.10 -7.35
CA GLY A 131 -35.99 13.07 -8.21
C GLY A 131 -35.01 11.96 -8.64
N GLN A 132 -35.41 10.70 -8.52
CA GLN A 132 -34.62 9.55 -8.98
C GLN A 132 -34.64 9.40 -10.52
N PRO A 133 -33.52 9.03 -11.18
CA PRO A 133 -33.47 8.83 -12.62
C PRO A 133 -34.16 7.52 -13.06
N ARG A 134 -35.30 7.63 -13.75
CA ARG A 134 -36.02 6.49 -14.33
C ARG A 134 -35.37 6.00 -15.63
N VAL A 135 -34.77 4.81 -15.60
CA VAL A 135 -34.22 4.12 -16.79
C VAL A 135 -35.34 3.77 -17.79
N ARG A 136 -35.44 4.49 -18.91
CA ARG A 136 -36.36 4.16 -20.01
C ARG A 136 -35.77 3.12 -20.96
N ARG A 137 -36.17 1.85 -20.81
CA ARG A 137 -36.01 0.85 -21.89
C ARG A 137 -36.84 1.27 -23.12
N ARG A 138 -36.20 1.41 -24.28
CA ARG A 138 -36.86 1.35 -25.60
C ARG A 138 -36.01 0.51 -26.55
N GLY A 139 -36.53 -0.66 -26.94
CA GLY A 139 -36.00 -1.43 -28.06
C GLY A 139 -37.00 -1.47 -29.21
N ARG A 140 -36.54 -1.30 -30.45
CA ARG A 140 -37.23 -1.71 -31.68
C ARG A 140 -36.20 -2.20 -32.70
N ARG A 141 -36.61 -3.09 -33.61
CA ARG A 141 -35.73 -3.82 -34.56
C ARG A 141 -35.99 -3.39 -36.01
N ARG A 142 -34.99 -3.60 -36.88
CA ARG A 142 -35.04 -3.55 -38.38
C ARG A 142 -35.26 -2.12 -38.94
N ARG A 143 -34.97 -1.81 -40.22
CA ARG A 143 -34.66 -2.63 -41.42
C ARG A 143 -33.39 -2.15 -42.16
N LEU A 144 -32.88 -2.98 -43.08
CA LEU A 144 -31.94 -2.54 -44.13
C LEU A 144 -32.64 -1.70 -45.21
N ARG A 145 -31.88 -0.81 -45.87
CA ARG A 145 -31.78 -0.73 -47.34
C ARG A 145 -30.54 0.08 -47.75
N ALA A 146 -30.02 -0.20 -48.93
CA ALA A 146 -28.84 0.46 -49.50
C ALA A 146 -29.20 1.30 -50.74
N ARG A 147 -28.35 2.28 -51.09
CA ARG A 147 -28.19 2.80 -52.46
C ARG A 147 -26.74 3.28 -52.68
N ARG A 148 -26.38 3.58 -53.93
CA ARG A 148 -25.01 3.46 -54.47
C ARG A 148 -24.67 4.61 -55.44
N ALA A 149 -23.41 5.07 -55.43
CA ALA A 149 -22.73 5.86 -56.49
C ALA A 149 -23.30 7.29 -56.73
N ARG A 150 -22.65 8.22 -57.47
CA ARG A 150 -21.46 8.21 -58.38
C ARG A 150 -20.52 9.38 -57.98
N ARG A 151 -19.17 9.32 -58.03
CA ARG A 151 -18.19 9.14 -59.14
C ARG A 151 -18.10 10.33 -60.14
N ARG A 152 -17.04 11.16 -60.07
CA ARG A 152 -16.10 11.63 -61.14
C ARG A 152 -15.23 12.83 -60.64
N THR A 153 -13.88 12.77 -60.62
CA THR A 153 -12.84 13.10 -61.67
C THR A 153 -12.74 14.60 -62.01
N CYS A 154 -11.56 15.24 -62.23
CA CYS A 154 -10.18 14.75 -62.32
C CYS A 154 -9.09 15.86 -62.15
N ASP A 155 -7.82 15.44 -62.04
CA ASP A 155 -6.54 16.12 -62.35
C ASP A 155 -6.13 17.42 -61.59
N GLY A 156 -4.84 17.73 -61.35
CA GLY A 156 -3.60 16.98 -61.65
C GLY A 156 -2.31 17.63 -61.07
N LEU A 157 -1.14 17.13 -61.50
CA LEU A 157 0.25 17.64 -61.27
C LEU A 157 0.96 17.44 -59.90
N SER A 158 1.69 16.31 -59.81
CA SER A 158 3.15 16.16 -59.51
C SER A 158 3.90 16.94 -58.40
N ALA A 159 4.93 16.40 -57.71
CA ALA A 159 5.45 15.01 -57.57
C ALA A 159 6.64 14.94 -56.57
N ARG A 160 7.08 13.71 -56.20
CA ARG A 160 8.35 13.30 -55.53
C ARG A 160 8.41 13.58 -54.01
N ARG A 161 9.05 12.77 -53.14
CA ARG A 161 9.73 11.44 -53.20
C ARG A 161 9.89 10.95 -51.72
N ALA A 162 10.16 9.69 -51.35
CA ALA A 162 10.35 8.41 -52.04
C ALA A 162 10.16 7.20 -51.09
N ARG A 163 10.15 5.99 -51.66
CA ARG A 163 10.38 4.65 -51.05
C ARG A 163 9.34 4.07 -50.08
N ASP A 164 9.16 2.75 -50.00
CA ASP A 164 9.12 1.68 -51.03
C ASP A 164 8.44 0.45 -50.40
N ALA A 165 7.38 -0.10 -51.01
CA ALA A 165 6.71 -1.31 -50.50
C ALA A 165 5.81 -1.99 -51.56
N PRO A 166 6.11 -3.23 -51.98
CA PRO A 166 5.21 -4.05 -52.80
C PRO A 166 4.39 -5.06 -51.98
N ARG A 167 3.12 -5.18 -52.38
CA ARG A 167 2.09 -6.19 -52.06
C ARG A 167 1.52 -6.68 -53.41
N PRO A 168 0.64 -7.70 -53.51
CA PRO A 168 0.50 -8.96 -52.76
C PRO A 168 0.15 -10.15 -53.72
N LEU A 169 -0.68 -11.12 -53.25
CA LEU A 169 -1.35 -12.26 -53.94
C LEU A 169 -0.56 -13.59 -53.91
N ARG A 170 -1.10 -14.73 -53.40
CA ARG A 170 -2.28 -15.55 -53.83
C ARG A 170 -2.11 -16.06 -55.27
N ARG A 171 -2.11 -17.36 -55.59
CA ARG A 171 -2.82 -18.56 -55.03
C ARG A 171 -1.91 -19.83 -55.10
N GLU A 172 -2.23 -21.05 -54.64
CA GLU A 172 -3.38 -21.59 -53.88
C GLU A 172 -2.95 -22.64 -52.81
N SER A 173 -2.64 -23.89 -53.20
CA SER A 173 -2.56 -25.07 -52.31
C SER A 173 -1.83 -26.27 -52.94
N GLN A 174 -1.01 -27.01 -52.18
CA GLN A 174 -0.83 -28.47 -52.38
C GLN A 174 -0.17 -29.20 -51.17
N ARG A 175 0.18 -30.48 -51.34
CA ARG A 175 0.33 -31.51 -50.28
C ARG A 175 1.78 -31.79 -49.84
N ALA A 176 1.85 -32.58 -48.76
CA ALA A 176 2.86 -33.61 -48.45
C ALA A 176 4.14 -33.18 -47.74
N ALA A 177 4.69 -34.13 -46.98
CA ALA A 177 5.94 -34.04 -46.24
C ALA A 177 6.62 -35.41 -46.23
N ARG A 178 7.97 -35.45 -46.25
CA ARG A 178 8.83 -36.34 -45.44
C ARG A 178 10.33 -36.13 -45.76
N HIS A 179 11.19 -36.67 -44.88
CA HIS A 179 12.64 -36.47 -44.85
C HIS A 179 13.44 -37.48 -45.67
N GLY A 180 14.70 -37.13 -45.94
CA GLY A 180 15.87 -38.00 -46.10
C GLY A 180 17.16 -37.16 -46.09
N PRO A 181 18.37 -37.74 -46.03
CA PRO A 181 18.73 -39.16 -45.92
C PRO A 181 19.58 -39.51 -44.67
N ARG A 182 20.30 -40.66 -44.73
CA ARG A 182 21.21 -41.28 -43.71
C ARG A 182 22.71 -40.90 -44.02
N PRO A 183 23.80 -41.53 -43.48
CA PRO A 183 23.94 -42.62 -42.48
C PRO A 183 25.08 -42.47 -41.43
N GLY A 184 25.21 -43.48 -40.55
CA GLY A 184 26.34 -43.75 -39.64
C GLY A 184 25.99 -44.86 -38.63
N GLY A 185 26.96 -45.60 -38.07
CA GLY A 185 26.72 -46.64 -37.05
C GLY A 185 27.99 -47.44 -36.68
N ASP A 186 27.90 -48.32 -35.67
CA ASP A 186 28.87 -49.42 -35.38
C ASP A 186 28.31 -50.44 -34.34
N PRO A 187 28.91 -51.65 -34.13
CA PRO A 187 28.28 -52.76 -33.39
C PRO A 187 29.07 -53.39 -32.20
N ALA A 188 28.34 -54.03 -31.26
CA ALA A 188 28.76 -55.16 -30.41
C ALA A 188 27.48 -55.88 -29.91
N VAL A 189 27.27 -57.21 -29.88
CA VAL A 189 28.09 -58.44 -29.73
C VAL A 189 28.41 -58.84 -28.28
N LEU A 190 27.71 -59.87 -27.78
CA LEU A 190 28.26 -60.93 -26.92
C LEU A 190 27.38 -62.21 -27.02
N ARG A 191 27.86 -63.37 -26.55
CA ARG A 191 27.35 -64.71 -26.90
C ARG A 191 26.71 -65.47 -25.71
N GLY A 192 25.76 -66.35 -26.01
CA GLY A 192 25.25 -67.43 -25.14
C GLY A 192 24.74 -68.61 -26.00
N PRO A 193 24.89 -69.89 -25.59
CA PRO A 193 24.81 -71.03 -26.52
C PRO A 193 23.41 -71.65 -26.71
N ARG A 194 23.31 -72.51 -27.73
CA ARG A 194 22.12 -73.34 -28.05
C ARG A 194 22.04 -74.57 -27.12
N GLY A 195 20.83 -74.90 -26.69
CA GLY A 195 20.43 -76.25 -26.25
C GLY A 195 19.51 -76.90 -27.30
N ALA A 196 19.34 -78.23 -27.27
CA ALA A 196 18.62 -78.99 -28.30
C ALA A 196 17.53 -79.91 -27.72
N GLY A 197 16.53 -80.24 -28.55
CA GLY A 197 15.36 -81.06 -28.20
C GLY A 197 14.23 -80.27 -27.52
N GLY A 198 12.96 -80.63 -27.68
CA GLY A 198 12.41 -81.65 -28.57
C GLY A 198 10.91 -81.91 -28.30
N LEU A 199 10.30 -82.72 -29.17
CA LEU A 199 9.03 -83.44 -28.99
C LEU A 199 7.70 -82.64 -28.85
N ASP A 200 6.97 -82.70 -29.97
CA ASP A 200 5.59 -83.23 -30.09
C ASP A 200 4.35 -82.29 -29.93
N PRO A 201 3.31 -82.45 -30.77
CA PRO A 201 2.12 -81.59 -30.75
C PRO A 201 0.90 -82.24 -30.10
N GLY A 202 0.34 -81.62 -29.05
CA GLY A 202 -0.92 -82.11 -28.48
C GLY A 202 -1.60 -81.15 -27.51
N LEU A 203 -2.70 -80.53 -27.95
CA LEU A 203 -4.02 -80.41 -27.27
C LEU A 203 -4.92 -79.41 -28.05
N PRO A 204 -6.26 -79.56 -28.03
CA PRO A 204 -7.14 -78.94 -29.00
C PRO A 204 -7.45 -77.46 -28.74
N ARG A 205 -7.76 -76.72 -29.81
CA ARG A 205 -8.37 -75.39 -29.74
C ARG A 205 -9.77 -75.47 -29.13
N ALA A 206 -9.89 -75.17 -27.84
CA ALA A 206 -11.17 -74.83 -27.23
C ALA A 206 -11.74 -73.57 -27.89
N ALA A 207 -12.87 -73.70 -28.59
CA ALA A 207 -13.54 -72.59 -29.24
C ALA A 207 -14.27 -71.71 -28.21
N ALA A 208 -13.52 -70.83 -27.54
CA ALA A 208 -14.08 -69.83 -26.66
C ALA A 208 -14.94 -68.83 -27.45
N ALA A 209 -16.25 -69.07 -27.48
CA ALA A 209 -17.24 -68.18 -28.09
C ALA A 209 -17.41 -66.91 -27.25
N GLY A 210 -16.41 -66.04 -27.28
CA GLY A 210 -16.43 -64.72 -26.65
C GLY A 210 -17.44 -63.81 -27.34
N ALA A 211 -18.68 -63.82 -26.85
CA ALA A 211 -19.71 -62.90 -27.30
C ALA A 211 -19.27 -61.45 -27.04
N GLU A 212 -19.16 -60.65 -28.11
CA GLU A 212 -18.90 -59.22 -27.95
C GLU A 212 -19.99 -58.56 -27.09
N PRO A 213 -19.63 -57.69 -26.12
CA PRO A 213 -20.61 -57.02 -25.29
C PRO A 213 -21.54 -56.18 -26.19
N PRO A 214 -22.87 -56.41 -26.15
CA PRO A 214 -23.76 -55.93 -27.21
C PRO A 214 -23.81 -54.40 -27.25
N VAL A 215 -23.20 -53.84 -28.29
CA VAL A 215 -23.09 -52.39 -28.52
C VAL A 215 -24.46 -51.73 -28.31
N PRO A 216 -24.60 -50.79 -27.35
CA PRO A 216 -25.90 -50.24 -27.01
C PRO A 216 -26.48 -49.51 -28.21
N SER A 217 -27.61 -50.01 -28.71
CA SER A 217 -28.28 -49.44 -29.88
C SER A 217 -28.49 -47.93 -29.73
N ARG A 218 -28.43 -47.17 -30.84
CA ARG A 218 -28.56 -45.69 -30.81
C ARG A 218 -29.78 -45.20 -30.01
N GLY A 219 -30.87 -45.99 -29.98
CA GLY A 219 -32.03 -45.77 -29.12
C GLY A 219 -31.76 -45.92 -27.61
N ARG A 220 -30.99 -46.94 -27.17
CA ARG A 220 -30.57 -47.10 -25.76
C ARG A 220 -29.68 -45.95 -25.30
N VAL A 221 -28.66 -45.59 -26.08
CA VAL A 221 -27.77 -44.44 -25.76
C VAL A 221 -28.59 -43.14 -25.67
N ARG A 222 -29.50 -42.90 -26.61
CA ARG A 222 -30.37 -41.71 -26.58
C ARG A 222 -31.29 -41.68 -25.35
N ARG A 223 -31.84 -42.83 -24.90
CA ARG A 223 -32.62 -42.91 -23.65
C ARG A 223 -31.76 -42.56 -22.43
N ILE A 224 -30.55 -43.11 -22.32
CA ILE A 224 -29.64 -42.83 -21.20
C ILE A 224 -29.31 -41.33 -21.12
N VAL A 225 -28.97 -40.70 -22.26
CA VAL A 225 -28.72 -39.25 -22.32
C VAL A 225 -29.93 -38.43 -21.89
N TRP A 226 -31.15 -38.79 -22.32
CA TRP A 226 -32.38 -38.10 -21.87
C TRP A 226 -32.68 -38.29 -20.38
N VAL A 227 -32.42 -39.48 -19.81
CA VAL A 227 -32.58 -39.73 -18.37
C VAL A 227 -31.58 -38.90 -17.56
N LEU A 228 -30.31 -38.83 -17.98
CA LEU A 228 -29.29 -38.00 -17.34
C LEU A 228 -29.61 -36.50 -17.44
N LEU A 229 -30.13 -36.03 -18.58
CA LEU A 229 -30.60 -34.65 -18.75
C LEU A 229 -31.82 -34.34 -17.84
N ALA A 230 -32.79 -35.25 -17.76
CA ALA A 230 -33.96 -35.10 -16.90
C ALA A 230 -33.57 -35.08 -15.41
N LEU A 231 -32.63 -35.94 -14.99
CA LEU A 231 -32.05 -35.91 -13.64
C LEU A 231 -31.31 -34.60 -13.36
N ALA A 232 -30.48 -34.11 -14.29
CA ALA A 232 -29.76 -32.85 -14.13
C ALA A 232 -30.73 -31.65 -14.01
N VAL A 233 -31.75 -31.58 -14.85
CA VAL A 233 -32.81 -30.56 -14.76
C VAL A 233 -33.58 -30.69 -13.44
N GLY A 234 -33.92 -31.91 -13.02
CA GLY A 234 -34.58 -32.18 -11.73
C GLY A 234 -33.74 -31.69 -10.54
N VAL A 235 -32.44 -31.97 -10.53
CA VAL A 235 -31.50 -31.48 -9.51
C VAL A 235 -31.38 -29.95 -9.53
N ILE A 236 -31.33 -29.32 -10.70
CA ILE A 236 -31.30 -27.85 -10.82
C ILE A 236 -32.60 -27.22 -10.29
N VAL A 237 -33.77 -27.77 -10.65
CA VAL A 237 -35.07 -27.28 -10.18
C VAL A 237 -35.24 -27.50 -8.67
N ALA A 238 -34.91 -28.68 -8.17
CA ALA A 238 -34.92 -28.98 -6.74
C ALA A 238 -33.96 -28.08 -5.95
N SER A 239 -32.76 -27.81 -6.48
CA SER A 239 -31.80 -26.88 -5.87
C SER A 239 -32.31 -25.43 -5.88
N ALA A 240 -32.94 -24.98 -6.96
CA ALA A 240 -33.54 -23.65 -7.04
C ALA A 240 -34.75 -23.48 -6.12
N LEU A 241 -35.54 -24.54 -5.89
CA LEU A 241 -36.62 -24.57 -4.92
C LEU A 241 -36.08 -24.61 -3.48
N ALA A 242 -35.06 -25.43 -3.21
CA ALA A 242 -34.38 -25.46 -1.91
C ALA A 242 -33.78 -24.09 -1.56
N LEU A 243 -33.09 -23.42 -2.50
CA LEU A 243 -32.55 -22.07 -2.31
C LEU A 243 -33.61 -20.97 -2.17
N ARG A 244 -34.92 -21.27 -2.35
CA ARG A 244 -36.03 -20.38 -1.99
C ARG A 244 -36.59 -20.64 -0.59
N SER A 245 -36.25 -21.77 0.04
CA SER A 245 -36.64 -22.07 1.42
C SER A 245 -35.78 -21.31 2.42
N ARG A 246 -36.43 -20.56 3.33
CA ARG A 246 -35.74 -19.81 4.40
C ARG A 246 -34.83 -20.73 5.23
N ALA A 247 -35.33 -21.90 5.65
CA ALA A 247 -34.54 -22.85 6.44
C ALA A 247 -33.25 -23.32 5.74
N VAL A 248 -33.25 -23.43 4.40
CA VAL A 248 -32.05 -23.79 3.62
C VAL A 248 -31.11 -22.58 3.48
N GLN A 249 -31.65 -21.39 3.26
CA GLN A 249 -30.88 -20.13 3.25
C GLN A 249 -30.20 -19.92 4.62
N ASP A 250 -30.94 -20.03 5.71
CA ASP A 250 -30.47 -19.86 7.09
C ASP A 250 -29.43 -20.93 7.46
N ALA A 251 -29.66 -22.19 7.10
CA ALA A 251 -28.70 -23.27 7.32
C ALA A 251 -27.39 -23.05 6.54
N LEU A 252 -27.48 -22.58 5.28
CA LEU A 252 -26.33 -22.26 4.43
C LEU A 252 -25.56 -21.05 4.98
N VAL A 253 -26.25 -19.95 5.31
CA VAL A 253 -25.66 -18.75 5.92
C VAL A 253 -25.00 -19.09 7.25
N SER A 254 -25.67 -19.85 8.11
CA SER A 254 -25.12 -20.31 9.39
C SER A 254 -23.91 -21.25 9.23
N ARG A 255 -23.90 -22.10 8.20
CA ARG A 255 -22.73 -22.95 7.84
C ARG A 255 -21.56 -22.12 7.29
N ILE A 256 -21.83 -21.06 6.54
CA ILE A 256 -20.81 -20.12 6.05
C ILE A 256 -20.27 -19.26 7.20
N ALA A 257 -21.14 -18.73 8.07
CA ALA A 257 -20.77 -17.93 9.24
C ALA A 257 -19.85 -18.72 10.19
N ARG A 258 -20.23 -19.94 10.58
CA ARG A 258 -19.39 -20.85 11.41
C ARG A 258 -18.08 -21.28 10.75
N ARG A 259 -17.94 -21.10 9.43
CA ARG A 259 -16.69 -21.34 8.67
C ARG A 259 -15.86 -20.07 8.45
N ARG A 260 -16.40 -18.88 8.71
CA ARG A 260 -15.71 -17.59 8.54
C ARG A 260 -15.32 -16.96 9.88
N ILE A 261 -16.26 -16.90 10.82
CA ILE A 261 -16.03 -16.44 12.20
C ILE A 261 -14.98 -17.34 12.85
N GLY A 262 -14.00 -16.74 13.54
CA GLY A 262 -12.90 -17.45 14.19
C GLY A 262 -11.73 -17.87 13.27
N ARG A 263 -11.87 -17.85 11.94
CA ARG A 263 -10.71 -18.03 11.03
C ARG A 263 -9.98 -16.70 10.83
N ASN A 264 -8.76 -16.62 11.34
CA ASN A 264 -7.85 -15.48 11.22
C ASN A 264 -6.46 -15.96 10.75
N THR A 265 -5.53 -15.02 10.54
CA THR A 265 -4.14 -15.30 10.14
C THR A 265 -3.15 -15.19 11.30
N SER A 266 -3.50 -15.64 12.51
CA SER A 266 -2.63 -15.55 13.71
C SER A 266 -1.23 -16.14 13.50
N ALA A 267 -1.06 -17.11 12.60
CA ALA A 267 0.25 -17.68 12.26
C ALA A 267 1.25 -16.68 11.65
N LEU A 268 0.79 -15.53 11.13
CA LEU A 268 1.68 -14.46 10.67
C LEU A 268 2.39 -13.76 11.83
N LEU A 269 1.79 -13.76 13.03
CA LEU A 269 2.32 -13.16 14.26
C LEU A 269 3.25 -14.11 15.04
N ALA A 270 3.53 -15.31 14.54
CA ALA A 270 4.43 -16.24 15.21
C ALA A 270 5.90 -15.72 15.17
N PRO A 271 6.68 -15.84 16.25
CA PRO A 271 8.00 -15.22 16.38
C PRO A 271 9.14 -15.94 15.62
N ASP A 272 8.80 -16.96 14.83
CA ASP A 272 9.71 -17.82 14.04
C ASP A 272 10.17 -17.20 12.71
N ALA A 273 9.62 -16.05 12.31
CA ALA A 273 10.01 -15.34 11.09
C ALA A 273 9.74 -13.83 11.15
N LEU A 274 10.54 -13.08 10.41
CA LEU A 274 10.16 -11.76 9.91
C LEU A 274 9.30 -11.96 8.65
N ARG A 275 8.14 -11.31 8.54
CA ARG A 275 7.24 -11.48 7.39
C ARG A 275 6.80 -10.14 6.81
N VAL A 276 6.61 -10.08 5.50
CA VAL A 276 6.16 -8.89 4.77
C VAL A 276 4.94 -9.24 3.93
N LEU A 277 3.86 -8.47 4.07
CA LEU A 277 2.64 -8.60 3.29
C LEU A 277 2.35 -7.26 2.61
N LEU A 278 2.31 -7.23 1.28
CA LEU A 278 1.88 -6.03 0.57
C LEU A 278 0.36 -5.87 0.73
N CYS A 279 -0.06 -4.79 1.39
CA CYS A 279 -1.45 -4.44 1.65
C CYS A 279 -1.98 -3.33 0.74
N GLY A 280 -1.12 -2.77 -0.11
CA GLY A 280 -1.48 -1.94 -1.24
C GLY A 280 -0.26 -1.68 -2.11
N THR A 281 -0.43 -1.77 -3.42
CA THR A 281 0.67 -1.78 -4.41
C THR A 281 0.52 -0.75 -5.53
N SER A 282 -0.52 0.07 -5.48
CA SER A 282 -0.76 1.18 -6.41
C SER A 282 -0.13 2.49 -5.90
N SER A 283 0.23 3.36 -6.83
CA SER A 283 0.34 4.81 -6.61
C SER A 283 -1.04 5.48 -6.77
N PRO A 284 -1.19 6.83 -6.81
CA PRO A 284 -2.49 7.51 -6.93
C PRO A 284 -3.27 7.22 -8.23
N ILE A 285 -2.69 6.49 -9.19
CA ILE A 285 -3.35 6.09 -10.43
C ILE A 285 -4.30 4.90 -10.12
N PRO A 286 -5.63 5.02 -10.29
CA PRO A 286 -6.56 4.00 -9.79
C PRO A 286 -6.42 2.63 -10.46
N SER A 287 -6.17 1.60 -9.66
CA SER A 287 -6.22 0.18 -10.04
C SER A 287 -7.61 -0.43 -9.80
N ARG A 288 -7.90 -1.57 -10.45
CA ARG A 288 -9.06 -2.43 -10.11
C ARG A 288 -8.71 -3.55 -9.12
N GLU A 289 -7.43 -3.88 -9.01
CA GLU A 289 -6.93 -5.08 -8.34
C GLU A 289 -6.08 -4.76 -7.11
N ARG A 290 -5.66 -3.49 -6.96
CA ARG A 290 -4.71 -3.01 -5.95
C ARG A 290 -5.29 -1.85 -5.14
N ALA A 291 -4.93 -1.79 -3.85
CA ALA A 291 -5.03 -0.61 -3.03
C ALA A 291 -3.81 0.32 -3.22
N GLU A 292 -3.93 1.56 -2.76
CA GLU A 292 -2.84 2.54 -2.64
C GLU A 292 -1.87 2.17 -1.48
N ALA A 293 -0.69 2.80 -1.43
CA ALA A 293 0.50 2.36 -0.69
C ALA A 293 0.27 1.79 0.72
N CYS A 294 0.62 0.51 0.92
CA CYS A 294 0.69 -0.12 2.24
C CYS A 294 1.59 -1.37 2.25
N THR A 295 2.51 -1.44 3.21
CA THR A 295 3.33 -2.63 3.50
C THR A 295 3.19 -3.04 4.96
N ALA A 296 2.63 -4.21 5.21
CA ALA A 296 2.49 -4.81 6.54
C ALA A 296 3.69 -5.69 6.87
N VAL A 297 4.35 -5.45 8.00
CA VAL A 297 5.49 -6.23 8.50
C VAL A 297 5.08 -6.92 9.80
N PHE A 298 5.26 -8.24 9.89
CA PHE A 298 4.98 -9.01 11.10
C PHE A 298 6.31 -9.44 11.74
N ALA A 299 6.51 -9.06 13.01
CA ALA A 299 7.72 -9.34 13.77
C ALA A 299 7.46 -9.17 15.28
N GLY A 300 8.13 -9.95 16.13
CA GLY A 300 8.05 -9.81 17.60
C GLY A 300 6.67 -10.09 18.21
N GLY A 301 5.78 -10.78 17.51
CA GLY A 301 4.37 -10.95 17.93
C GLY A 301 3.44 -9.81 17.51
N HIS A 302 3.97 -8.74 16.91
CA HIS A 302 3.23 -7.55 16.49
C HIS A 302 3.04 -7.48 14.97
N LEU A 303 2.10 -6.62 14.57
CA LEU A 303 1.94 -6.13 13.21
C LEU A 303 2.32 -4.65 13.14
N TRP A 304 3.25 -4.34 12.25
CA TRP A 304 3.75 -3.01 11.94
C TRP A 304 3.27 -2.62 10.55
N ILE A 305 2.79 -1.39 10.37
CA ILE A 305 2.23 -0.92 9.10
C ILE A 305 3.09 0.23 8.57
N VAL A 306 3.66 0.08 7.38
CA VAL A 306 4.27 1.20 6.63
C VAL A 306 3.25 1.69 5.62
N ASP A 307 2.85 2.95 5.78
CA ASP A 307 1.78 3.65 5.05
C ASP A 307 0.37 3.02 5.13
N THR A 308 -0.64 3.86 4.97
CA THR A 308 -2.07 3.54 5.10
C THR A 308 -2.86 4.14 3.92
N GLY A 309 -2.54 3.71 2.71
CA GLY A 309 -3.21 4.16 1.49
C GLY A 309 -4.67 3.71 1.35
N PRO A 310 -5.51 4.45 0.62
CA PRO A 310 -6.88 4.04 0.27
C PRO A 310 -7.00 2.60 -0.24
N GLY A 311 -7.95 1.86 0.34
CA GLY A 311 -8.22 0.45 0.08
C GLY A 311 -7.38 -0.54 0.90
N SER A 312 -6.32 -0.10 1.59
CA SER A 312 -5.34 -1.03 2.18
C SER A 312 -5.83 -1.71 3.46
N TRP A 313 -6.61 -1.03 4.32
CA TRP A 313 -7.31 -1.67 5.43
C TRP A 313 -8.29 -2.72 4.91
N ARG A 314 -9.02 -2.41 3.83
CA ARG A 314 -9.90 -3.39 3.17
C ARG A 314 -9.11 -4.59 2.64
N THR A 315 -7.92 -4.39 2.06
CA THR A 315 -7.03 -5.48 1.59
C THR A 315 -6.56 -6.37 2.76
N LEU A 316 -6.23 -5.81 3.93
CA LEU A 316 -5.89 -6.54 5.16
C LEU A 316 -7.10 -7.28 5.78
N ALA A 317 -8.23 -6.60 5.92
CA ALA A 317 -9.45 -7.14 6.53
C ALA A 317 -10.05 -8.30 5.73
N LEU A 318 -10.02 -8.21 4.39
CA LEU A 318 -10.39 -9.32 3.50
C LEU A 318 -9.53 -10.57 3.76
N ARG A 319 -8.23 -10.39 3.99
CA ARG A 319 -7.25 -11.45 4.32
C ARG A 319 -7.24 -11.83 5.81
N ARG A 320 -8.16 -11.29 6.61
CA ARG A 320 -8.42 -11.64 8.02
C ARG A 320 -7.20 -11.45 8.92
N VAL A 321 -6.38 -10.45 8.57
CA VAL A 321 -5.29 -9.94 9.39
C VAL A 321 -5.87 -9.32 10.66
N ARG A 322 -5.18 -9.52 11.78
CA ARG A 322 -5.65 -9.16 13.13
C ARG A 322 -5.34 -7.70 13.44
N GLY A 323 -6.34 -6.84 13.35
CA GLY A 323 -6.20 -5.40 13.60
C GLY A 323 -5.77 -5.07 15.03
N GLU A 324 -6.19 -5.88 16.01
CA GLU A 324 -5.82 -5.74 17.41
C GLU A 324 -4.32 -5.93 17.68
N ALA A 325 -3.58 -6.54 16.75
CA ALA A 325 -2.13 -6.73 16.82
C ALA A 325 -1.33 -5.58 16.17
N VAL A 326 -1.98 -4.53 15.64
CA VAL A 326 -1.28 -3.37 15.07
C VAL A 326 -0.61 -2.55 16.20
N GLY A 327 0.71 -2.67 16.29
CA GLY A 327 1.54 -2.00 17.30
C GLY A 327 1.88 -0.54 16.95
N ALA A 328 2.08 -0.24 15.67
CA ALA A 328 2.28 1.10 15.14
C ALA A 328 2.04 1.21 13.62
N VAL A 329 1.73 2.42 13.17
CA VAL A 329 1.84 2.89 11.78
C VAL A 329 3.10 3.74 11.64
N PHE A 330 3.79 3.61 10.52
CA PHE A 330 4.96 4.38 10.10
C PHE A 330 4.64 5.04 8.75
N LEU A 331 4.49 6.36 8.72
CA LEU A 331 4.21 7.11 7.51
C LEU A 331 5.53 7.53 6.84
N THR A 332 5.72 7.20 5.57
CA THR A 332 6.91 7.58 4.80
C THR A 332 6.89 9.08 4.51
N HIS A 333 5.74 9.58 4.08
CA HIS A 333 5.44 11.00 3.85
C HIS A 333 3.93 11.25 3.88
N PHE A 334 3.47 12.41 3.37
CA PHE A 334 2.08 12.88 3.52
C PHE A 334 1.30 13.10 2.22
N HIS A 335 1.62 12.38 1.12
CA HIS A 335 0.69 12.28 0.00
C HIS A 335 -0.53 11.42 0.37
N SER A 336 -1.66 11.63 -0.32
CA SER A 336 -2.97 11.05 0.04
C SER A 336 -3.00 9.53 -0.04
N ASP A 337 -2.26 8.96 -0.97
CA ASP A 337 -2.07 7.54 -1.22
C ASP A 337 -1.21 6.84 -0.16
N HIS A 338 -0.56 7.58 0.75
CA HIS A 338 0.20 7.05 1.88
C HIS A 338 -0.52 7.23 3.23
N ILE A 339 -1.50 8.15 3.32
CA ILE A 339 -2.16 8.51 4.59
C ILE A 339 -3.68 8.34 4.59
N GLY A 340 -4.31 8.13 3.43
CA GLY A 340 -5.75 8.31 3.23
C GLY A 340 -6.67 7.47 4.13
N GLU A 341 -6.24 6.28 4.54
CA GLU A 341 -6.97 5.39 5.46
C GLU A 341 -6.50 5.45 6.92
N LEU A 342 -5.62 6.37 7.33
CA LEU A 342 -5.08 6.43 8.70
C LEU A 342 -6.18 6.47 9.78
N GLY A 343 -7.24 7.24 9.54
CA GLY A 343 -8.41 7.29 10.44
C GLY A 343 -9.20 5.99 10.48
N GLU A 344 -9.30 5.28 9.35
CA GLU A 344 -9.97 3.97 9.24
C GLU A 344 -9.16 2.88 9.94
N PHE A 345 -7.83 2.85 9.75
CA PHE A 345 -6.92 1.99 10.52
C PHE A 345 -7.10 2.22 12.02
N ASN A 346 -7.10 3.48 12.48
CA ASN A 346 -7.31 3.77 13.90
C ASN A 346 -8.67 3.25 14.40
N LEU A 347 -9.75 3.54 13.68
CA LEU A 347 -11.11 3.17 14.03
C LEU A 347 -11.29 1.64 14.10
N GLN A 348 -10.85 0.93 13.06
CA GLN A 348 -11.13 -0.49 12.86
C GLN A 348 -10.22 -1.37 13.73
N THR A 349 -8.96 -1.00 13.94
CA THR A 349 -8.08 -1.75 14.86
C THR A 349 -8.46 -1.54 16.32
N TRP A 350 -8.95 -0.34 16.70
CA TRP A 350 -9.59 -0.11 18.00
C TRP A 350 -10.85 -0.98 18.16
N ALA A 351 -11.72 -1.03 17.15
CA ALA A 351 -12.92 -1.88 17.17
C ALA A 351 -12.61 -3.40 17.19
N ALA A 352 -11.44 -3.81 16.69
CA ALA A 352 -10.93 -5.18 16.82
C ALA A 352 -10.38 -5.51 18.22
N GLY A 353 -10.12 -4.49 19.07
CA GLY A 353 -9.64 -4.66 20.45
C GLY A 353 -8.18 -4.26 20.70
N ARG A 354 -7.56 -3.44 19.84
CA ARG A 354 -6.18 -2.93 20.02
C ARG A 354 -5.95 -2.43 21.47
N PRO A 355 -4.82 -2.77 22.12
CA PRO A 355 -4.66 -2.60 23.56
C PRO A 355 -4.54 -1.14 24.04
N GLY A 356 -4.15 -0.20 23.17
CA GLY A 356 -3.95 1.21 23.49
C GLY A 356 -4.21 2.14 22.28
N PRO A 357 -3.83 3.43 22.37
CA PRO A 357 -3.84 4.35 21.24
C PRO A 357 -3.00 3.83 20.06
N LEU A 358 -3.38 4.16 18.82
CA LEU A 358 -2.55 3.83 17.65
C LEU A 358 -1.32 4.74 17.63
N ARG A 359 -0.12 4.18 17.71
CA ARG A 359 1.12 4.94 17.48
C ARG A 359 1.27 5.25 15.99
N VAL A 360 1.54 6.51 15.66
CA VAL A 360 1.72 6.98 14.29
C VAL A 360 3.06 7.72 14.20
N TYR A 361 4.09 7.01 13.75
CA TYR A 361 5.40 7.55 13.43
C TYR A 361 5.38 8.23 12.05
N GLY A 362 6.16 9.28 11.88
CA GLY A 362 6.33 9.93 10.58
C GLY A 362 7.06 11.27 10.64
N PRO A 363 7.22 11.95 9.48
CA PRO A 363 7.90 13.24 9.37
C PRO A 363 7.41 14.35 10.29
N ALA A 364 8.22 15.42 10.38
CA ALA A 364 7.81 16.68 10.98
C ALA A 364 6.48 17.17 10.35
N GLY A 365 5.44 17.26 11.18
CA GLY A 365 4.05 17.49 10.73
C GLY A 365 3.08 16.35 11.05
N VAL A 366 3.55 15.15 11.43
CA VAL A 366 2.67 14.00 11.75
C VAL A 366 1.63 14.31 12.85
N THR A 367 1.95 15.19 13.80
CA THR A 367 1.01 15.68 14.84
C THR A 367 -0.21 16.40 14.24
N ASP A 368 -0.04 17.09 13.11
CA ASP A 368 -1.11 17.81 12.43
C ASP A 368 -1.97 16.86 11.59
N VAL A 369 -1.35 15.87 10.93
CA VAL A 369 -2.03 14.78 10.23
C VAL A 369 -2.90 13.97 11.21
N VAL A 370 -2.30 13.52 12.32
CA VAL A 370 -2.99 12.80 13.40
C VAL A 370 -4.15 13.62 13.98
N ARG A 371 -3.96 14.92 14.23
CA ARG A 371 -5.04 15.82 14.68
C ARG A 371 -6.17 15.91 13.66
N GLY A 372 -5.85 16.04 12.37
CA GLY A 372 -6.82 16.13 11.28
C GLY A 372 -7.71 14.88 11.19
N PHE A 373 -7.11 13.69 11.12
CA PHE A 373 -7.87 12.44 11.10
C PHE A 373 -8.63 12.18 12.41
N THR A 374 -8.06 12.52 13.58
CA THR A 374 -8.78 12.44 14.87
C THR A 374 -10.04 13.31 14.86
N GLN A 375 -9.94 14.53 14.32
CA GLN A 375 -11.08 15.44 14.21
C GLN A 375 -12.14 14.92 13.22
N ALA A 376 -11.73 14.37 12.07
CA ALA A 376 -12.64 13.83 11.06
C ALA A 376 -13.44 12.62 11.57
N TYR A 377 -12.80 11.73 12.34
CA TYR A 377 -13.41 10.50 12.89
C TYR A 377 -14.04 10.69 14.28
N ALA A 378 -14.02 11.91 14.83
CA ALA A 378 -14.50 12.19 16.19
C ALA A 378 -15.98 11.85 16.40
N ASP A 379 -16.82 11.98 15.37
CA ASP A 379 -18.27 11.77 15.49
C ASP A 379 -18.64 10.27 15.48
N ASP A 380 -18.09 9.49 14.55
CA ASP A 380 -18.25 8.03 14.53
C ASP A 380 -17.70 7.39 15.81
N THR A 381 -16.55 7.87 16.30
CA THR A 381 -15.99 7.47 17.60
C THR A 381 -17.01 7.63 18.72
N ARG A 382 -17.70 8.79 18.82
CA ARG A 382 -18.74 9.01 19.83
C ARG A 382 -19.98 8.14 19.61
N PHE A 383 -20.42 7.96 18.37
CA PHE A 383 -21.57 7.10 18.06
C PHE A 383 -21.33 5.65 18.44
N ARG A 384 -20.13 5.11 18.18
CA ARG A 384 -19.76 3.73 18.53
C ARG A 384 -19.64 3.52 20.04
N ILE A 385 -19.03 4.45 20.78
CA ILE A 385 -19.00 4.41 22.26
C ILE A 385 -20.44 4.43 22.82
N ALA A 386 -21.32 5.28 22.28
CA ALA A 386 -22.71 5.37 22.72
C ALA A 386 -23.55 4.12 22.36
N HIS A 387 -23.26 3.45 21.24
CA HIS A 387 -24.01 2.28 20.78
C HIS A 387 -23.54 0.96 21.40
N HIS A 388 -22.22 0.76 21.51
CA HIS A 388 -21.61 -0.50 21.99
C HIS A 388 -21.16 -0.46 23.46
N GLY A 389 -21.04 0.73 24.04
CA GLY A 389 -20.60 0.96 25.41
C GLY A 389 -19.08 0.99 25.57
N ALA A 390 -18.61 1.86 26.47
CA ALA A 390 -17.20 2.08 26.76
C ALA A 390 -16.44 0.82 27.29
N ALA A 391 -17.16 -0.19 27.78
CA ALA A 391 -16.56 -1.46 28.21
C ALA A 391 -16.09 -2.35 27.04
N LEU A 392 -16.74 -2.26 25.87
CA LEU A 392 -16.32 -2.95 24.65
C LEU A 392 -15.44 -2.07 23.77
N LEU A 393 -15.70 -0.76 23.75
CA LEU A 393 -14.96 0.24 22.97
C LEU A 393 -14.41 1.35 23.89
N PRO A 394 -13.25 1.12 24.56
CA PRO A 394 -12.73 2.05 25.55
C PRO A 394 -12.27 3.37 24.90
N PRO A 395 -12.79 4.55 25.32
CA PRO A 395 -12.50 5.83 24.68
C PRO A 395 -11.02 6.22 24.71
N GLU A 396 -10.29 5.85 25.76
CA GLU A 396 -8.87 6.13 25.88
C GLU A 396 -8.03 5.41 24.80
N ARG A 397 -8.53 4.28 24.28
CA ARG A 397 -7.90 3.51 23.21
C ARG A 397 -8.30 3.95 21.81
N SER A 398 -9.34 4.76 21.65
CA SER A 398 -9.82 5.21 20.33
C SER A 398 -8.95 6.30 19.71
N THR A 399 -7.93 6.76 20.44
CA THR A 399 -7.06 7.87 20.07
C THR A 399 -5.83 7.42 19.28
N MET A 400 -5.15 8.37 18.66
CA MET A 400 -3.87 8.18 17.99
C MET A 400 -2.78 8.98 18.74
N ALA A 401 -1.63 8.35 18.95
CA ALA A 401 -0.44 8.98 19.51
C ALA A 401 0.52 9.32 18.36
N ALA A 402 0.69 10.62 18.07
CA ALA A 402 1.67 11.08 17.09
C ALA A 402 3.09 10.93 17.65
N MET A 403 3.98 10.32 16.87
CA MET A 403 5.38 10.06 17.20
C MET A 403 6.29 10.75 16.17
N PRO A 404 6.57 12.07 16.29
CA PRO A 404 7.39 12.79 15.32
C PRO A 404 8.80 12.24 15.23
N VAL A 405 9.20 11.79 14.04
CA VAL A 405 10.54 11.31 13.76
C VAL A 405 11.42 12.49 13.34
N VAL A 406 12.54 12.65 14.04
CA VAL A 406 13.54 13.70 13.80
C VAL A 406 14.90 13.02 13.68
N LEU A 407 15.61 13.28 12.59
CA LEU A 407 16.92 12.66 12.33
C LEU A 407 18.11 13.52 12.83
N GLU A 408 17.85 14.71 13.37
CA GLU A 408 18.84 15.64 13.96
C GLU A 408 20.06 16.01 13.08
N GLY A 409 19.96 15.81 11.77
CA GLY A 409 21.03 16.05 10.80
C GLY A 409 21.86 14.79 10.46
N ALA A 410 21.55 13.64 11.04
CA ALA A 410 21.99 12.33 10.56
C ALA A 410 21.11 11.82 9.41
N ASP A 411 21.64 10.88 8.63
CA ASP A 411 20.92 10.26 7.51
C ASP A 411 19.84 9.24 7.95
N ALA A 412 19.94 8.72 9.18
CA ALA A 412 19.06 7.71 9.75
C ALA A 412 19.00 7.76 11.29
N ALA A 413 17.90 7.29 11.87
CA ALA A 413 17.70 7.19 13.33
C ALA A 413 16.88 5.94 13.70
N ARG A 414 17.23 5.28 14.80
CA ARG A 414 16.39 4.23 15.42
C ARG A 414 15.21 4.88 16.13
N ILE A 415 14.00 4.40 15.84
CA ILE A 415 12.73 4.99 16.33
C ILE A 415 11.89 4.01 17.15
N LEU A 416 12.22 2.72 17.11
CA LEU A 416 11.60 1.65 17.90
C LEU A 416 12.63 0.53 18.13
N ASP A 417 12.63 -0.03 19.33
CA ASP A 417 13.44 -1.16 19.78
C ASP A 417 12.61 -1.94 20.83
N GLU A 418 11.71 -2.81 20.36
CA GLU A 418 10.67 -3.46 21.18
C GLU A 418 10.50 -4.92 20.76
N ASP A 419 10.40 -5.84 21.74
CA ASP A 419 10.21 -7.29 21.53
C ASP A 419 11.18 -7.93 20.50
N GLY A 420 12.41 -7.40 20.44
CA GLY A 420 13.47 -7.82 19.52
C GLY A 420 13.36 -7.27 18.10
N VAL A 421 12.37 -6.41 17.83
CA VAL A 421 12.19 -5.67 16.57
C VAL A 421 12.87 -4.32 16.70
N VAL A 422 13.82 -4.02 15.82
CA VAL A 422 14.41 -2.68 15.68
C VAL A 422 13.88 -2.04 14.41
N VAL A 423 13.39 -0.79 14.52
CA VAL A 423 12.97 0.01 13.35
C VAL A 423 13.84 1.25 13.23
N THR A 424 14.47 1.42 12.07
CA THR A 424 15.30 2.57 11.71
C THR A 424 14.63 3.35 10.59
N ALA A 425 14.33 4.62 10.83
CA ALA A 425 13.86 5.56 9.81
C ALA A 425 15.05 6.26 9.14
N PHE A 426 14.97 6.56 7.86
CA PHE A 426 16.05 7.21 7.12
C PHE A 426 15.55 8.14 6.01
N ALA A 427 16.29 9.21 5.73
CA ALA A 427 15.90 10.19 4.71
C ALA A 427 16.00 9.63 3.28
N VAL A 428 14.94 9.82 2.49
CA VAL A 428 14.92 9.48 1.06
C VAL A 428 14.66 10.71 0.17
N ALA A 429 14.76 10.56 -1.14
CA ALA A 429 14.96 11.65 -2.09
C ALA A 429 13.70 12.00 -2.90
N HIS A 430 12.62 12.39 -2.22
CA HIS A 430 11.32 12.69 -2.83
C HIS A 430 11.04 14.21 -2.97
N ASP A 431 12.02 15.00 -3.40
CA ASP A 431 11.88 16.45 -3.61
C ASP A 431 10.67 16.78 -4.54
N PRO A 432 9.76 17.71 -4.18
CA PRO A 432 9.87 18.71 -3.11
C PRO A 432 9.35 18.28 -1.73
N VAL A 433 8.89 17.04 -1.55
CA VAL A 433 8.36 16.53 -0.29
C VAL A 433 9.51 16.29 0.71
N LYS A 434 9.60 17.14 1.73
CA LYS A 434 10.61 17.05 2.79
C LYS A 434 10.02 17.30 4.18
N PRO A 435 10.29 16.44 5.18
CA PRO A 435 10.99 15.15 5.05
C PRO A 435 10.14 14.08 4.34
N ALA A 436 10.82 13.13 3.68
CA ALA A 436 10.28 11.84 3.26
C ALA A 436 11.22 10.74 3.76
N PHE A 437 10.67 9.62 4.20
CA PHE A 437 11.43 8.55 4.86
C PHE A 437 11.21 7.16 4.24
N GLY A 438 12.28 6.39 4.20
CA GLY A 438 12.24 4.93 4.16
C GLY A 438 12.38 4.35 5.58
N TYR A 439 12.04 3.07 5.72
CA TYR A 439 12.09 2.34 7.00
C TYR A 439 12.79 0.99 6.85
N ARG A 440 13.74 0.71 7.74
CA ARG A 440 14.40 -0.60 7.90
C ARG A 440 13.87 -1.29 9.16
N PHE A 441 13.51 -2.56 9.03
CA PHE A 441 13.10 -3.46 10.11
C PHE A 441 14.14 -4.57 10.24
N ASP A 442 14.70 -4.74 11.44
CA ASP A 442 15.59 -5.86 11.79
C ASP A 442 14.92 -6.71 12.88
N TYR A 443 14.84 -8.03 12.68
CA TYR A 443 14.25 -8.97 13.64
C TYR A 443 14.84 -10.39 13.49
N GLY A 444 15.27 -11.00 14.61
CA GLY A 444 15.67 -12.42 14.63
C GLY A 444 16.80 -12.80 13.66
N GLY A 445 17.69 -11.86 13.35
CA GLY A 445 18.78 -12.02 12.37
C GLY A 445 18.36 -11.81 10.90
N ARG A 446 17.10 -11.47 10.64
CA ARG A 446 16.56 -11.15 9.31
C ARG A 446 16.27 -9.65 9.19
N SER A 447 16.24 -9.12 7.97
CA SER A 447 15.98 -7.67 7.76
C SER A 447 15.24 -7.33 6.47
N VAL A 448 14.38 -6.31 6.57
CA VAL A 448 13.53 -5.79 5.49
C VAL A 448 13.69 -4.28 5.42
N VAL A 449 13.82 -3.72 4.22
CA VAL A 449 13.75 -2.28 3.97
C VAL A 449 12.55 -1.95 3.10
N VAL A 450 11.81 -0.90 3.45
CA VAL A 450 10.73 -0.29 2.66
C VAL A 450 11.18 1.10 2.26
N SER A 451 11.19 1.42 0.96
CA SER A 451 11.74 2.67 0.44
C SER A 451 10.94 3.92 0.83
N GLY A 452 9.61 3.81 0.87
CA GLY A 452 8.74 4.97 0.60
C GLY A 452 8.93 5.46 -0.84
N ASP A 453 8.42 6.64 -1.15
CA ASP A 453 8.63 7.22 -2.48
C ASP A 453 9.98 7.92 -2.54
N THR A 454 10.71 7.77 -3.65
CA THR A 454 12.05 8.32 -3.84
C THR A 454 12.51 8.17 -5.29
N ARG A 455 13.21 9.17 -5.81
CA ARG A 455 14.18 8.99 -6.90
C ARG A 455 15.45 8.28 -6.39
N PRO A 456 16.42 7.89 -7.23
CA PRO A 456 17.61 7.19 -6.78
C PRO A 456 18.36 7.92 -5.66
N CYS A 457 18.69 7.19 -4.59
CA CYS A 457 19.04 7.70 -3.27
C CYS A 457 20.22 6.92 -2.64
N PRO A 458 21.43 7.49 -2.61
CA PRO A 458 22.60 6.86 -1.97
C PRO A 458 22.44 6.51 -0.48
N ASN A 459 21.54 7.19 0.24
CA ASN A 459 21.21 6.83 1.62
C ASN A 459 20.38 5.53 1.67
N LEU A 460 19.37 5.38 0.81
CA LEU A 460 18.61 4.13 0.71
C LEU A 460 19.53 2.94 0.43
N VAL A 461 20.43 3.08 -0.55
CA VAL A 461 21.44 2.05 -0.86
C VAL A 461 22.34 1.75 0.34
N THR A 462 22.61 2.74 1.20
CA THR A 462 23.43 2.58 2.42
C THR A 462 22.65 1.87 3.54
N GLN A 463 21.39 2.22 3.79
CA GLN A 463 20.57 1.58 4.82
C GLN A 463 20.08 0.18 4.41
N ALA A 464 19.89 -0.07 3.11
CA ALA A 464 19.54 -1.37 2.56
C ALA A 464 20.70 -2.38 2.54
N ARG A 465 21.93 -2.00 2.94
CA ARG A 465 23.10 -2.88 2.87
C ARG A 465 22.87 -4.22 3.56
N GLY A 466 23.03 -5.29 2.78
CA GLY A 466 22.91 -6.68 3.22
C GLY A 466 21.50 -7.12 3.64
N ALA A 467 20.45 -6.39 3.29
CA ALA A 467 19.08 -6.73 3.69
C ALA A 467 18.57 -8.00 2.98
N ASP A 468 17.68 -8.78 3.63
CA ASP A 468 17.05 -9.91 2.96
C ASP A 468 16.08 -9.44 1.86
N VAL A 469 15.33 -8.37 2.13
CA VAL A 469 14.30 -7.86 1.21
C VAL A 469 14.38 -6.35 1.13
N LEU A 470 14.43 -5.83 -0.09
CA LEU A 470 14.10 -4.45 -0.39
C LEU A 470 12.71 -4.40 -1.05
N VAL A 471 11.76 -3.79 -0.37
CA VAL A 471 10.47 -3.36 -0.92
C VAL A 471 10.65 -1.94 -1.43
N HIS A 472 10.51 -1.74 -2.73
CA HIS A 472 10.81 -0.46 -3.38
C HIS A 472 9.65 0.04 -4.25
N GLU A 473 9.42 1.35 -4.30
CA GLU A 473 8.57 1.99 -5.32
C GLU A 473 9.06 1.70 -6.74
N ALA A 474 8.19 1.81 -7.74
CA ALA A 474 8.55 1.56 -9.13
C ALA A 474 7.70 2.37 -10.11
N GLN A 475 8.34 3.28 -10.84
CA GLN A 475 7.69 4.06 -11.89
C GLN A 475 8.27 3.75 -13.27
N ALA A 476 7.46 3.14 -14.14
CA ALA A 476 7.86 2.90 -15.53
C ALA A 476 7.79 4.21 -16.33
N ASN A 477 8.87 5.01 -16.32
CA ASN A 477 8.86 6.36 -16.90
C ASN A 477 8.54 6.38 -18.40
N ALA A 478 8.87 5.31 -19.13
CA ALA A 478 8.47 5.13 -20.52
C ALA A 478 6.94 5.06 -20.71
N LEU A 479 6.20 4.45 -19.77
CA LEU A 479 4.74 4.43 -19.80
C LEU A 479 4.14 5.80 -19.44
N VAL A 480 4.72 6.47 -18.43
CA VAL A 480 4.28 7.81 -18.01
C VAL A 480 4.37 8.80 -19.18
N ARG A 481 5.47 8.78 -19.94
CA ARG A 481 5.65 9.62 -21.15
C ARG A 481 4.65 9.30 -22.26
N ILE A 482 4.36 8.02 -22.51
CA ILE A 482 3.33 7.62 -23.50
C ILE A 482 1.93 8.13 -23.07
N MET A 483 1.62 8.12 -21.78
CA MET A 483 0.38 8.67 -21.24
C MET A 483 0.36 10.21 -21.31
N GLU A 484 1.51 10.86 -21.08
CA GLU A 484 1.72 12.31 -21.16
C GLU A 484 1.50 12.83 -22.59
N GLU A 485 2.07 12.14 -23.58
CA GLU A 485 1.89 12.41 -25.02
C GLU A 485 0.44 12.21 -25.44
N ALA A 486 -0.19 11.09 -25.07
CA ALA A 486 -1.61 10.84 -25.37
C ALA A 486 -2.55 11.89 -24.72
N ALA A 487 -2.18 12.42 -23.55
CA ALA A 487 -2.91 13.53 -22.91
C ALA A 487 -2.69 14.87 -23.63
N ARG A 488 -1.52 15.13 -24.24
CA ARG A 488 -1.33 16.29 -25.12
C ARG A 488 -2.19 16.19 -26.37
N ASP A 489 -2.13 15.06 -27.07
CA ASP A 489 -2.83 14.82 -28.35
C ASP A 489 -4.36 14.89 -28.22
N THR A 490 -4.89 14.59 -27.02
CA THR A 490 -6.33 14.70 -26.71
C THR A 490 -6.75 16.05 -26.14
N GLY A 491 -5.81 16.99 -25.93
CA GLY A 491 -6.08 18.31 -25.37
C GLY A 491 -6.19 18.37 -23.84
N GLU A 492 -5.97 17.25 -23.14
CA GLU A 492 -6.01 17.09 -21.67
C GLU A 492 -4.77 17.69 -20.99
N SER A 493 -4.52 18.97 -21.25
CA SER A 493 -3.34 19.73 -20.81
C SER A 493 -3.05 19.65 -19.30
N ARG A 494 -4.08 19.55 -18.45
CA ARG A 494 -3.91 19.37 -17.00
C ARG A 494 -3.33 17.99 -16.67
N VAL A 495 -3.78 16.95 -17.35
CA VAL A 495 -3.29 15.57 -17.18
C VAL A 495 -1.88 15.45 -17.73
N ALA A 496 -1.63 16.00 -18.93
CA ALA A 496 -0.29 16.05 -19.52
C ALA A 496 0.73 16.77 -18.63
N LYS A 497 0.37 17.90 -18.02
CA LYS A 497 1.27 18.62 -17.09
C LYS A 497 1.61 17.78 -15.85
N ILE A 498 0.61 17.13 -15.24
CA ILE A 498 0.83 16.25 -14.07
C ILE A 498 1.74 15.07 -14.44
N LEU A 499 1.46 14.39 -15.55
CA LEU A 499 2.26 13.25 -16.01
C LEU A 499 3.69 13.63 -16.41
N GLY A 500 3.92 14.85 -16.91
CA GLY A 500 5.28 15.32 -17.24
C GLY A 500 6.15 15.70 -16.05
N ASP A 501 5.55 16.01 -14.89
CA ASP A 501 6.27 16.38 -13.66
C ASP A 501 6.63 15.15 -12.81
N ILE A 502 5.77 14.13 -12.80
CA ILE A 502 5.89 12.87 -12.05
C ILE A 502 7.24 12.12 -12.26
N PRO A 503 7.85 12.08 -13.47
CA PRO A 503 9.18 11.50 -13.71
C PRO A 503 10.37 12.13 -12.98
N SER A 504 10.20 13.24 -12.25
CA SER A 504 11.31 13.97 -11.62
C SER A 504 11.65 13.54 -10.18
N TYR A 505 10.78 12.78 -9.50
CA TYR A 505 10.88 12.51 -8.06
C TYR A 505 10.58 11.06 -7.61
N HIS A 506 10.51 10.14 -8.58
CA HIS A 506 10.34 8.68 -8.42
C HIS A 506 11.47 7.91 -9.11
N SER A 507 11.58 6.60 -8.91
CA SER A 507 12.64 5.73 -9.46
C SER A 507 12.14 4.80 -10.58
N ASP A 508 12.93 4.68 -11.64
CA ASP A 508 12.66 3.73 -12.72
C ASP A 508 13.03 2.28 -12.31
N PRO A 509 12.29 1.23 -12.70
CA PRO A 509 12.65 -0.17 -12.42
C PRO A 509 14.11 -0.54 -12.73
N ALA A 510 14.70 0.04 -13.79
CA ALA A 510 16.11 -0.17 -14.11
C ALA A 510 17.05 0.45 -13.05
N ASP A 511 16.70 1.59 -12.47
CA ASP A 511 17.46 2.26 -11.42
C ASP A 511 17.32 1.51 -10.09
N VAL A 512 16.09 1.17 -9.70
CA VAL A 512 15.77 0.38 -8.50
C VAL A 512 16.53 -0.95 -8.49
N ALA A 513 16.63 -1.62 -9.63
CA ALA A 513 17.37 -2.87 -9.74
C ALA A 513 18.87 -2.68 -9.50
N ARG A 514 19.48 -1.60 -10.03
CA ARG A 514 20.89 -1.26 -9.76
C ARG A 514 21.11 -0.87 -8.30
N GLU A 515 20.18 -0.16 -7.67
CA GLU A 515 20.24 0.17 -6.23
C GLU A 515 20.16 -1.09 -5.35
N ALA A 516 19.25 -2.01 -5.65
CA ALA A 516 19.12 -3.29 -4.94
C ALA A 516 20.40 -4.15 -5.05
N VAL A 517 20.97 -4.25 -6.26
CA VAL A 517 22.24 -4.96 -6.48
C VAL A 517 23.41 -4.27 -5.77
N THR A 518 23.48 -2.93 -5.79
CA THR A 518 24.54 -2.14 -5.13
C THR A 518 24.47 -2.24 -3.60
N ALA A 519 23.27 -2.35 -3.04
CA ALA A 519 23.05 -2.64 -1.62
C ALA A 519 23.35 -4.10 -1.24
N GLY A 520 23.49 -5.02 -2.22
CA GLY A 520 23.73 -6.44 -1.96
C GLY A 520 22.56 -7.12 -1.26
N VAL A 521 21.32 -6.71 -1.54
CA VAL A 521 20.13 -7.35 -0.95
C VAL A 521 19.90 -8.73 -1.53
N ARG A 522 19.15 -9.59 -0.83
CA ARG A 522 18.84 -10.95 -1.31
C ARG A 522 17.67 -10.98 -2.29
N LEU A 523 16.60 -10.24 -2.03
CA LEU A 523 15.39 -10.14 -2.87
C LEU A 523 14.98 -8.67 -3.12
N LEU A 524 14.58 -8.35 -4.35
CA LEU A 524 13.88 -7.11 -4.67
C LEU A 524 12.38 -7.37 -4.89
N VAL A 525 11.53 -6.58 -4.24
CA VAL A 525 10.08 -6.58 -4.40
C VAL A 525 9.63 -5.18 -4.82
N LEU A 526 9.11 -5.04 -6.03
CA LEU A 526 8.55 -3.78 -6.52
C LEU A 526 7.11 -3.59 -5.99
N THR A 527 6.79 -2.37 -5.57
CA THR A 527 5.47 -1.88 -5.16
C THR A 527 5.26 -0.45 -5.68
N HIS A 528 4.21 0.24 -5.25
CA HIS A 528 3.88 1.64 -5.63
C HIS A 528 4.02 1.87 -7.13
N PHE A 529 3.18 1.18 -7.89
CA PHE A 529 3.37 1.10 -9.33
C PHE A 529 2.77 2.30 -10.07
N THR A 530 3.63 3.08 -10.74
CA THR A 530 3.20 4.17 -11.64
C THR A 530 3.52 3.85 -13.11
N PRO A 531 2.52 3.55 -13.97
CA PRO A 531 1.13 3.18 -13.66
C PRO A 531 1.00 1.69 -13.21
N PRO A 532 -0.12 1.28 -12.59
CA PRO A 532 -0.32 -0.10 -12.12
C PRO A 532 -0.25 -1.17 -13.23
N PRO A 533 0.58 -2.22 -13.09
CA PRO A 533 0.72 -3.28 -14.07
C PRO A 533 -0.38 -4.35 -13.92
N ASP A 534 -1.63 -3.93 -14.15
CA ASP A 534 -2.85 -4.76 -14.04
C ASP A 534 -3.07 -5.66 -15.27
N ASN A 535 -2.05 -5.85 -16.11
CA ASN A 535 -2.05 -6.83 -17.19
C ASN A 535 -0.63 -7.21 -17.62
N GLU A 536 -0.51 -8.36 -18.28
CA GLU A 536 0.77 -8.96 -18.68
C GLU A 536 1.64 -8.09 -19.60
N VAL A 537 1.06 -7.18 -20.40
CA VAL A 537 1.86 -6.27 -21.24
C VAL A 537 2.57 -5.24 -20.37
N LEU A 538 1.87 -4.65 -19.40
CA LEU A 538 2.47 -3.71 -18.44
C LEU A 538 3.47 -4.43 -17.51
N ARG A 539 3.15 -5.63 -17.02
CA ARG A 539 4.07 -6.44 -16.19
C ARG A 539 5.39 -6.77 -16.90
N ARG A 540 5.39 -6.92 -18.23
CA ARG A 540 6.61 -7.06 -19.03
C ARG A 540 7.37 -5.75 -19.20
N ILE A 541 6.68 -4.61 -19.28
CA ILE A 541 7.32 -3.29 -19.39
C ILE A 541 8.06 -2.95 -18.08
N PHE A 542 7.49 -3.27 -16.92
CA PHE A 542 8.16 -3.18 -15.61
C PHE A 542 9.35 -4.15 -15.41
N ARG A 543 9.69 -4.96 -16.42
CA ARG A 543 10.88 -5.82 -16.46
C ARG A 543 11.77 -5.55 -17.68
N ARG A 544 11.49 -4.51 -18.46
CA ARG A 544 12.43 -4.02 -19.50
C ARG A 544 13.60 -3.34 -18.82
N ASP A 545 14.75 -3.37 -19.49
CA ASP A 545 15.93 -2.57 -19.18
C ASP A 545 16.53 -2.82 -17.76
N VAL A 546 16.01 -3.83 -17.05
CA VAL A 546 16.55 -4.43 -15.83
C VAL A 546 17.60 -5.48 -16.23
N GLU A 547 18.85 -5.05 -16.32
CA GLU A 547 19.98 -5.89 -16.74
C GLU A 547 20.42 -6.92 -15.68
N ALA A 548 20.28 -6.56 -14.40
CA ALA A 548 20.72 -7.36 -13.26
C ALA A 548 19.68 -7.31 -12.13
N VAL A 549 19.63 -8.36 -11.30
CA VAL A 549 18.72 -8.49 -10.15
C VAL A 549 19.42 -9.14 -8.96
N PRO A 550 18.90 -8.98 -7.73
CA PRO A 550 19.37 -9.72 -6.55
C PRO A 550 19.39 -11.25 -6.71
N PRO A 551 20.13 -12.01 -5.88
CA PRO A 551 20.27 -13.46 -6.01
C PRO A 551 18.96 -14.27 -5.94
N HIS A 552 17.95 -13.80 -5.21
CA HIS A 552 16.62 -14.40 -5.14
C HIS A 552 15.62 -13.74 -6.14
N GLY A 553 16.12 -12.86 -7.02
CA GLY A 553 15.41 -12.28 -8.14
C GLY A 553 14.64 -10.98 -7.84
N LEU A 554 13.70 -10.69 -8.74
CA LEU A 554 12.85 -9.49 -8.72
C LEU A 554 11.38 -9.90 -8.83
N VAL A 555 10.60 -9.57 -7.80
CA VAL A 555 9.14 -9.79 -7.72
C VAL A 555 8.43 -8.49 -8.07
N LEU A 556 7.48 -8.55 -9.01
CA LEU A 556 6.45 -7.51 -9.14
C LEU A 556 5.39 -7.82 -8.09
N GLY A 557 5.24 -6.95 -7.09
CA GLY A 557 4.27 -7.09 -6.03
C GLY A 557 2.82 -7.07 -6.51
N GLU A 558 1.96 -7.68 -5.71
CA GLU A 558 0.50 -7.61 -5.79
C GLU A 558 -0.07 -7.47 -4.39
N ASP A 559 -1.28 -6.95 -4.28
CA ASP A 559 -2.03 -6.97 -3.03
C ASP A 559 -2.18 -8.42 -2.54
N GLY A 560 -1.55 -8.73 -1.40
CA GLY A 560 -1.45 -10.10 -0.87
C GLY A 560 -0.13 -10.82 -1.15
N THR A 561 0.84 -10.24 -1.86
CA THR A 561 2.21 -10.81 -1.93
C THR A 561 2.77 -10.93 -0.51
N LEU A 562 3.11 -12.15 -0.11
CA LEU A 562 3.60 -12.50 1.22
C LEU A 562 5.01 -13.07 1.12
N VAL A 563 5.98 -12.36 1.70
CA VAL A 563 7.36 -12.82 1.88
C VAL A 563 7.54 -13.30 3.32
N VAL A 564 8.17 -14.45 3.50
CA VAL A 564 8.48 -15.04 4.82
C VAL A 564 9.99 -15.27 4.92
N LEU A 565 10.58 -14.80 6.00
CA LEU A 565 12.00 -14.84 6.32
C LEU A 565 12.18 -15.57 7.67
N PRO A 566 12.31 -16.91 7.69
CA PRO A 566 12.48 -17.65 8.94
C PRO A 566 13.73 -17.21 9.71
N THR A 567 13.61 -17.06 11.03
CA THR A 567 14.73 -16.72 11.92
C THR A 567 15.74 -17.86 11.98
N GLY A 568 17.04 -17.55 12.05
CA GLY A 568 18.10 -18.58 12.06
C GLY A 568 18.25 -19.32 10.73
N SER A 569 17.82 -18.72 9.61
CA SER A 569 17.92 -19.29 8.26
C SER A 569 18.15 -18.17 7.23
N ASP A 570 18.78 -18.49 6.10
CA ASP A 570 18.90 -17.59 4.94
C ASP A 570 17.75 -17.76 3.94
N VAL A 571 16.82 -18.69 4.19
CA VAL A 571 15.68 -18.96 3.31
C VAL A 571 14.81 -17.70 3.13
N VAL A 572 14.44 -17.42 1.87
CA VAL A 572 13.47 -16.39 1.49
C VAL A 572 12.33 -17.08 0.75
N GLN A 573 11.12 -17.05 1.32
CA GLN A 573 9.93 -17.65 0.72
C GLN A 573 9.00 -16.56 0.20
N VAL A 574 8.63 -16.61 -1.09
CA VAL A 574 7.64 -15.69 -1.69
C VAL A 574 6.38 -16.47 -2.02
N SER A 575 5.23 -15.90 -1.66
CA SER A 575 3.91 -16.54 -1.74
C SER A 575 2.80 -15.49 -1.90
N ARG A 576 1.54 -15.94 -1.89
CA ARG A 576 0.36 -15.08 -1.92
C ARG A 576 -0.60 -15.45 -0.79
N LEU A 577 -1.10 -14.46 -0.08
CA LEU A 577 -2.20 -14.55 0.86
C LEU A 577 -3.47 -14.01 0.21
N ASP A 578 -4.46 -14.89 0.01
CA ASP A 578 -5.75 -14.56 -0.61
C ASP A 578 -6.90 -14.37 0.42
N PRO A 579 -8.00 -13.68 0.05
CA PRO A 579 -9.18 -13.41 0.92
C PRO A 579 -9.99 -14.63 1.44
#